data_AF-A0AA50G8I1-F1
#
_entry.id   AF-A0AA50G8I1-F1
#
_cell.length_a   1.000
_cell.length_b   1.000
_cell.length_c   1.000
_cell.angle_alpha   90.00
_cell.angle_beta   90.00
_cell.angle_gamma   90.00
#
_symmetry.space_group_name_H-M   'P 1'
#
loop_
_entity.id
_entity.type
_entity.pdbx_description
1 polymer ?
#
loop_
_entity_poly.entity_id
_entity_poly.type
_entity_poly.pdbx_seq_one_letter_code
_entity_poly.pdbx_strand_id
1 'polypeptide(L)'
;EPHKRAEKARKLRGLKAKMFNKERRNEKIQMKKKIKAHEEKNVRQNTEKVAEGAVPVYLLDRDVQSRAKVLSNMIKQKRKEKAGKWDVPIPKVRAQADAEVFKVLKSGKSKRKAWKRMVTKVTFVGENFTRKPPKFER
;
A
#
# COMPACT_ATOMS: atom_id res chain seq x y z
N GLU A 1 -39.12 -10.22 4.55
CA GLU A 1 -37.63 -10.17 4.53
C GLU A 1 -36.95 -9.14 5.45
N PRO A 2 -37.39 -7.87 5.57
CA PRO A 2 -36.64 -6.87 6.36
C PRO A 2 -36.54 -7.23 7.85
N HIS A 3 -37.57 -7.88 8.41
CA HIS A 3 -37.58 -8.33 9.81
C HIS A 3 -36.54 -9.42 10.06
N LYS A 4 -36.46 -10.44 9.18
CA LYS A 4 -35.43 -11.51 9.25
C LYS A 4 -34.01 -10.94 9.15
N ARG A 5 -33.82 -9.87 8.38
CA ARG A 5 -32.53 -9.19 8.22
C ARG A 5 -32.14 -8.41 9.48
N ALA A 6 -33.08 -7.68 10.08
CA ALA A 6 -32.86 -6.97 11.34
C ALA A 6 -32.61 -7.93 12.51
N GLU A 7 -33.33 -9.05 12.55
CA GLU A 7 -33.11 -10.12 13.53
C GLU A 7 -31.71 -10.73 13.41
N LYS A 8 -31.28 -11.09 12.18
CA LYS A 8 -29.91 -11.58 11.92
C LYS A 8 -28.85 -10.56 12.36
N ALA A 9 -29.06 -9.27 12.12
CA ALA A 9 -28.14 -8.22 12.55
C ALA A 9 -27.96 -8.17 14.08
N ARG A 10 -29.06 -8.38 14.85
CA ARG A 10 -29.04 -8.36 16.31
C ARG A 10 -28.54 -9.68 16.93
N LYS A 11 -28.82 -10.81 16.29
CA LYS A 11 -28.56 -12.15 16.81
C LYS A 11 -27.16 -12.68 16.49
N LEU A 12 -26.59 -12.30 15.34
CA LEU A 12 -25.24 -12.73 14.97
C LEU A 12 -24.21 -12.10 15.91
N ARG A 13 -23.22 -12.90 16.34
CA ARG A 13 -22.11 -12.47 17.21
C ARG A 13 -20.76 -12.81 16.57
N GLY A 14 -19.70 -12.17 17.05
CA GLY A 14 -18.32 -12.45 16.63
C GLY A 14 -18.06 -12.22 15.14
N LEU A 15 -17.30 -13.13 14.51
CA LEU A 15 -16.92 -13.01 13.09
C LEU A 15 -18.12 -12.98 12.15
N LYS A 16 -19.17 -13.76 12.45
CA LYS A 16 -20.38 -13.81 11.62
C LYS A 16 -21.09 -12.45 11.56
N ALA A 17 -21.12 -11.72 12.68
CA ALA A 17 -21.67 -10.36 12.72
C ALA A 17 -20.84 -9.36 11.90
N LYS A 18 -19.50 -9.46 11.98
CA LYS A 18 -18.58 -8.59 11.22
C LYS A 18 -18.73 -8.80 9.71
N MET A 19 -18.81 -10.05 9.25
CA MET A 19 -19.02 -10.38 7.84
C MET A 19 -20.37 -9.85 7.34
N PHE A 20 -21.45 -10.12 8.10
CA PHE A 20 -22.78 -9.65 7.75
C PHE A 20 -22.85 -8.11 7.64
N ASN A 21 -22.26 -7.37 8.57
CA ASN A 21 -22.22 -5.90 8.51
C ASN A 21 -21.38 -5.38 7.33
N LYS A 22 -20.29 -6.07 6.97
CA LYS A 22 -19.45 -5.72 5.82
C LYS A 22 -20.22 -5.91 4.51
N GLU A 23 -20.90 -7.04 4.34
CA GLU A 23 -21.77 -7.32 3.19
C GLU A 23 -22.85 -6.24 3.06
N ARG A 24 -23.54 -5.91 4.17
CA ARG A 24 -24.57 -4.87 4.19
C ARG A 24 -24.04 -3.47 3.84
N ARG A 25 -22.83 -3.13 4.28
CA ARG A 25 -22.18 -1.87 3.90
C ARG A 25 -21.88 -1.84 2.40
N ASN A 26 -21.39 -2.93 1.84
CA ASN A 26 -21.11 -3.05 0.41
C ASN A 26 -22.39 -2.91 -0.43
N GLU A 27 -23.47 -3.61 -0.05
CA GLU A 27 -24.77 -3.49 -0.70
C GLU A 27 -25.30 -2.06 -0.66
N LYS A 28 -25.22 -1.38 0.49
CA LYS A 28 -25.62 0.03 0.61
C LYS A 28 -24.80 0.96 -0.30
N ILE A 29 -23.49 0.73 -0.38
CA ILE A 29 -22.60 1.52 -1.25
C ILE A 29 -22.93 1.26 -2.73
N GLN A 30 -23.13 0.00 -3.11
CA GLN A 30 -23.49 -0.37 -4.49
C GLN A 30 -24.83 0.27 -4.88
N MET A 31 -25.84 0.18 -4.02
CA MET A 31 -27.14 0.80 -4.26
C MET A 31 -27.02 2.32 -4.34
N LYS A 32 -26.26 2.96 -3.43
CA LYS A 32 -26.04 4.42 -3.49
C LYS A 32 -25.32 4.84 -4.77
N LYS A 33 -24.31 4.10 -5.22
CA LYS A 33 -23.61 4.35 -6.49
C LYS A 33 -24.54 4.16 -7.69
N LYS A 34 -25.37 3.12 -7.68
CA LYS A 34 -26.33 2.84 -8.77
C LYS A 34 -27.41 3.91 -8.87
N ILE A 35 -27.93 4.36 -7.73
CA ILE A 35 -28.88 5.48 -7.66
C ILE A 35 -28.21 6.75 -8.19
N LYS A 36 -27.03 7.10 -7.68
CA LYS A 36 -26.29 8.28 -8.12
C LYS A 36 -25.98 8.25 -9.63
N ALA A 37 -25.52 7.13 -10.16
CA ALA A 37 -25.25 6.99 -11.59
C ALA A 37 -26.52 7.11 -12.45
N HIS A 38 -27.67 6.65 -11.93
CA HIS A 38 -28.95 6.81 -12.60
C HIS A 38 -29.46 8.26 -12.55
N GLU A 39 -29.33 8.93 -11.41
CA GLU A 39 -29.64 10.36 -11.25
C GLU A 39 -28.76 11.22 -12.18
N GLU A 40 -27.45 10.96 -12.22
CA GLU A 40 -26.48 11.62 -13.11
C GLU A 40 -26.77 11.36 -14.60
N LYS A 41 -27.34 10.21 -14.96
CA LYS A 41 -27.78 9.91 -16.34
C LYS A 41 -29.05 10.68 -16.72
N ASN A 42 -29.98 10.84 -15.77
CA ASN A 42 -31.26 11.52 -16.01
C ASN A 42 -31.09 13.04 -16.13
N VAL A 43 -30.10 13.61 -15.42
CA VAL A 43 -29.71 15.00 -15.57
C VAL A 43 -28.73 15.10 -16.75
N ARG A 44 -29.15 15.75 -17.85
CA ARG A 44 -28.20 16.16 -18.89
C ARG A 44 -27.23 17.17 -18.28
N GLN A 45 -26.05 16.72 -17.88
CA GLN A 45 -24.95 17.61 -17.57
C GLN A 45 -24.57 18.30 -18.89
N ASN A 46 -24.89 19.59 -19.01
CA ASN A 46 -24.21 20.43 -19.99
C ASN A 46 -22.74 20.43 -19.56
N THR A 47 -21.91 19.60 -20.19
CA THR A 47 -20.47 19.70 -20.03
C THR A 47 -20.08 21.04 -20.62
N GLU A 48 -19.98 22.06 -19.78
CA GLU A 48 -19.20 23.24 -20.10
C GLU A 48 -17.86 22.71 -20.61
N LYS A 49 -17.60 22.95 -21.89
CA LYS A 49 -16.32 22.60 -22.50
C LYS A 49 -15.27 23.28 -21.65
N VAL A 50 -14.45 22.47 -20.98
CA VAL A 50 -13.34 22.93 -20.16
C VAL A 50 -12.59 23.98 -20.98
N ALA A 51 -12.54 25.22 -20.48
CA ALA A 51 -11.82 26.31 -21.12
C ALA A 51 -10.36 25.89 -21.33
N GLU A 52 -9.88 26.03 -22.57
CA GLU A 52 -8.61 25.51 -23.05
C GLU A 52 -7.41 26.07 -22.29
N GLY A 53 -6.80 25.18 -21.50
CA GLY A 53 -5.35 24.99 -21.53
C GLY A 53 -5.06 23.59 -22.06
N ALA A 54 -5.39 23.34 -23.33
CA ALA A 54 -5.34 22.00 -23.92
C ALA A 54 -3.88 21.53 -24.06
N VAL A 55 -3.47 20.65 -23.15
CA VAL A 55 -2.21 19.91 -23.25
C VAL A 55 -2.44 18.73 -24.21
N PRO A 56 -1.52 18.43 -25.16
CA PRO A 56 -1.64 17.28 -26.04
C PRO A 56 -1.90 15.97 -25.26
N VAL A 57 -2.64 15.02 -25.83
CA VAL A 57 -3.09 13.78 -25.14
C VAL A 57 -1.94 13.03 -24.46
N TYR A 58 -0.75 13.01 -25.08
CA TYR A 58 0.46 12.35 -24.57
C TYR A 58 1.19 13.13 -23.45
N LEU A 59 0.72 14.32 -23.10
CA LEU A 59 1.21 15.17 -22.02
C LEU A 59 0.17 15.39 -20.90
N LEU A 60 -1.08 14.92 -21.07
CA LEU A 60 -2.17 15.09 -20.10
C LEU A 60 -1.85 14.50 -18.71
N ASP A 61 -1.21 13.33 -18.67
CA ASP A 61 -0.88 12.61 -17.42
C ASP A 61 0.50 13.01 -16.86
N ARG A 62 1.19 13.94 -17.52
CA ARG A 62 2.57 14.35 -17.17
C ARG A 62 2.64 15.67 -16.41
N ASP A 63 1.54 16.42 -16.29
CA ASP A 63 1.62 17.80 -15.81
C ASP A 63 1.36 18.01 -14.32
N VAL A 64 2.09 18.98 -13.81
CA VAL A 64 2.17 19.44 -12.43
C VAL A 64 0.92 20.24 -12.09
N GLN A 65 0.20 19.77 -11.07
CA GLN A 65 -0.86 20.45 -10.32
C GLN A 65 -0.94 21.98 -10.58
N SER A 66 -1.98 22.44 -11.29
CA SER A 66 -2.20 23.85 -11.60
C SER A 66 -2.38 24.68 -10.31
N ARG A 67 -1.32 25.38 -9.91
CA ARG A 67 -1.27 26.23 -8.70
C ARG A 67 -1.38 27.70 -9.09
N ALA A 68 -2.60 28.19 -9.26
CA ALA A 68 -2.87 29.59 -9.64
C ALA A 68 -2.52 30.64 -8.54
N LYS A 69 -1.98 30.27 -7.36
CA LYS A 69 -1.60 31.21 -6.28
C LYS A 69 -0.37 30.82 -5.47
N VAL A 70 0.78 30.52 -6.09
CA VAL A 70 1.93 30.00 -5.32
C VAL A 70 3.31 30.50 -5.79
N LEU A 71 3.50 31.80 -6.08
CA LEU A 71 4.88 32.29 -6.34
C LEU A 71 5.77 32.23 -5.08
N SER A 72 5.21 32.54 -3.91
CA SER A 72 5.98 32.54 -2.65
C SER A 72 6.25 31.14 -2.09
N ASN A 73 5.32 30.17 -2.18
CA ASN A 73 5.68 28.79 -1.83
C ASN A 73 6.47 28.08 -2.92
N MET A 74 6.50 28.54 -4.17
CA MET A 74 7.36 27.95 -5.20
C MET A 74 8.84 28.26 -4.93
N ILE A 75 9.20 29.43 -4.38
CA ILE A 75 10.56 29.71 -3.93
C ILE A 75 10.92 28.82 -2.71
N LYS A 76 9.99 28.64 -1.76
CA LYS A 76 10.17 27.74 -0.62
C LYS A 76 10.26 26.27 -1.05
N GLN A 77 9.49 25.85 -2.04
CA GLN A 77 9.56 24.53 -2.65
C GLN A 77 10.85 24.36 -3.43
N LYS A 78 11.28 25.30 -4.29
CA LYS A 78 12.58 25.23 -4.99
C LYS A 78 13.76 25.12 -4.03
N ARG A 79 13.72 25.82 -2.88
CA ARG A 79 14.75 25.68 -1.82
C ARG A 79 14.70 24.30 -1.13
N LYS A 80 13.51 23.71 -0.93
CA LYS A 80 13.34 22.34 -0.41
C LYS A 80 13.67 21.25 -1.45
N GLU A 81 13.28 21.44 -2.69
CA GLU A 81 13.49 20.55 -3.83
C GLU A 81 14.95 20.51 -4.27
N LYS A 82 15.71 21.61 -4.12
CA LYS A 82 17.18 21.59 -4.35
C LYS A 82 17.88 20.56 -3.45
N ALA A 83 17.34 20.30 -2.27
CA ALA A 83 17.82 19.25 -1.36
C ALA A 83 17.11 17.89 -1.56
N GLY A 84 15.88 17.87 -2.09
CA GLY A 84 15.04 16.66 -2.20
C GLY A 84 14.89 16.03 -3.59
N LYS A 85 15.47 16.62 -4.65
CA LYS A 85 15.32 16.11 -6.03
C LYS A 85 15.94 14.72 -6.25
N TRP A 86 16.91 14.37 -5.42
CA TRP A 86 17.60 13.07 -5.44
C TRP A 86 17.21 12.18 -4.27
N ASP A 87 16.18 12.56 -3.52
CA ASP A 87 15.78 11.78 -2.36
C ASP A 87 15.03 10.52 -2.81
N VAL A 88 15.36 9.41 -2.16
CA VAL A 88 14.74 8.12 -2.42
C VAL A 88 13.32 8.15 -1.81
N PRO A 89 12.29 7.52 -2.41
CA PRO A 89 10.92 7.53 -1.87
C PRO A 89 10.79 7.08 -0.41
N ILE A 90 11.76 6.30 0.08
CA ILE A 90 11.88 5.90 1.48
C ILE A 90 13.30 6.24 1.94
N PRO A 91 13.52 7.42 2.56
CA PRO A 91 14.87 7.88 2.90
C PRO A 91 15.43 7.20 4.16
N LYS A 92 14.57 6.88 5.13
CA LYS A 92 14.96 6.26 6.39
C LYS A 92 14.13 5.02 6.66
N VAL A 93 14.81 3.88 6.77
CA VAL A 93 14.20 2.59 7.07
C VAL A 93 14.41 2.25 8.55
N ARG A 94 13.49 1.47 9.12
CA ARG A 94 13.65 0.92 10.46
C ARG A 94 14.90 0.05 10.53
N ALA A 95 15.80 0.36 11.45
CA ALA A 95 16.95 -0.50 11.74
C ALA A 95 16.47 -1.87 12.26
N GLN A 96 17.07 -2.94 11.76
CA GLN A 96 16.82 -4.30 12.24
C GLN A 96 17.98 -4.72 13.13
N ALA A 97 17.66 -5.33 14.27
CA ALA A 97 18.66 -5.90 15.16
C ALA A 97 19.15 -7.25 14.60
N ASP A 98 20.41 -7.60 14.87
CA ASP A 98 20.99 -8.88 14.44
C ASP A 98 20.20 -10.09 14.96
N ALA A 99 19.59 -9.99 16.14
CA ALA A 99 18.72 -11.05 16.67
C ALA A 99 17.43 -11.28 15.86
N GLU A 100 16.93 -10.25 15.16
CA GLU A 100 15.78 -10.37 14.26
C GLU A 100 16.17 -11.04 12.93
N VAL A 101 17.39 -10.76 12.46
CA VAL A 101 17.92 -11.21 11.17
C VAL A 101 18.50 -12.63 11.26
N PHE A 102 19.19 -12.95 12.36
CA PHE A 102 19.92 -14.21 12.52
C PHE A 102 19.28 -15.13 13.56
N LYS A 103 18.81 -16.28 13.09
CA LYS A 103 18.38 -17.38 13.95
C LYS A 103 19.57 -18.27 14.31
N VAL A 104 19.73 -18.59 15.60
CA VAL A 104 20.75 -19.53 16.09
C VAL A 104 20.40 -20.96 15.68
N LEU A 105 21.35 -21.68 15.08
CA LEU A 105 21.19 -23.09 14.73
C LEU A 105 22.10 -23.97 15.60
N LYS A 106 21.49 -24.89 16.34
CA LYS A 106 22.19 -25.81 17.25
C LYS A 106 22.58 -27.10 16.53
N SER A 107 23.80 -27.58 16.75
CA SER A 107 24.40 -28.74 16.06
C SER A 107 24.93 -29.80 17.03
N GLY A 108 25.07 -31.04 16.55
CA GLY A 108 25.51 -32.23 17.30
C GLY A 108 24.36 -32.98 17.99
N LYS A 109 24.60 -34.23 18.40
CA LYS A 109 23.58 -35.11 19.03
C LYS A 109 22.91 -34.46 20.25
N SER A 110 23.72 -33.84 21.12
CA SER A 110 23.25 -33.13 22.33
C SER A 110 22.83 -31.67 22.07
N LYS A 111 22.96 -31.15 20.84
CA LYS A 111 22.59 -29.77 20.45
C LYS A 111 23.25 -28.65 21.27
N ARG A 112 24.39 -28.91 21.92
CA ARG A 112 25.11 -27.91 22.74
C ARG A 112 25.85 -26.86 21.91
N LYS A 113 26.18 -27.14 20.64
CA LYS A 113 26.97 -26.25 19.79
C LYS A 113 26.08 -25.28 19.02
N ALA A 114 26.18 -23.98 19.29
CA ALA A 114 25.28 -22.94 18.76
C ALA A 114 25.99 -21.87 17.90
N TRP A 115 27.04 -22.27 17.18
CA TRP A 115 27.90 -21.35 16.43
C TRP A 115 27.33 -20.95 15.06
N LYS A 116 26.38 -21.73 14.53
CA LYS A 116 25.76 -21.50 13.22
C LYS A 116 24.61 -20.49 13.28
N ARG A 117 24.45 -19.68 12.23
CA ARG A 117 23.46 -18.61 12.08
C ARG A 117 22.72 -18.77 10.75
N MET A 118 21.40 -18.79 10.83
CA MET A 118 20.53 -18.81 9.66
C MET A 118 19.95 -17.43 9.45
N VAL A 119 20.12 -16.87 8.25
CA VAL A 119 19.47 -15.62 7.86
C VAL A 119 17.97 -15.90 7.67
N THR A 120 17.11 -15.17 8.37
CA THR A 120 15.64 -15.36 8.33
C THR A 120 14.95 -14.49 7.28
N LYS A 121 15.61 -13.40 6.86
CA LYS A 121 15.12 -12.46 5.87
C LYS A 121 15.46 -12.93 4.46
N VAL A 122 14.75 -12.37 3.48
CA VAL A 122 15.00 -12.66 2.06
C VAL A 122 16.40 -12.19 1.68
N THR A 123 17.14 -13.04 0.97
CA THR A 123 18.50 -12.76 0.50
C THR A 123 18.59 -13.01 -0.99
N PHE A 124 19.44 -12.25 -1.67
CA PHE A 124 19.85 -12.49 -3.04
C PHE A 124 21.29 -13.00 -3.01
N VAL A 125 21.56 -14.14 -3.66
CA VAL A 125 22.85 -14.85 -3.51
C VAL A 125 23.71 -14.80 -4.79
N GLY A 126 23.12 -14.45 -5.94
CA GLY A 126 23.79 -14.39 -7.25
C GLY A 126 23.70 -15.71 -8.04
N GLU A 127 23.85 -15.62 -9.37
CA GLU A 127 23.61 -16.72 -10.30
C GLU A 127 24.63 -17.87 -10.18
N ASN A 128 25.88 -17.57 -9.84
CA ASN A 128 26.96 -18.56 -9.75
C ASN A 128 27.20 -19.07 -8.30
N PHE A 129 26.17 -19.07 -7.46
CA PHE A 129 26.34 -19.46 -6.06
C PHE A 129 26.41 -20.97 -5.88
N THR A 130 27.56 -21.45 -5.36
CA THR A 130 27.72 -22.82 -4.86
C THR A 130 27.86 -22.80 -3.34
N ARG A 131 27.09 -23.64 -2.65
CA ARG A 131 27.16 -23.74 -1.19
C ARG A 131 28.51 -24.29 -0.73
N LYS A 132 28.99 -23.79 0.40
CA LYS A 132 30.21 -24.30 1.02
C LYS A 132 29.90 -25.62 1.73
N PRO A 133 30.89 -26.50 1.95
CA PRO A 133 30.65 -27.71 2.72
C PRO A 133 30.11 -27.37 4.13
N PRO A 134 29.16 -28.15 4.68
CA PRO A 134 28.48 -27.80 5.94
C PRO A 134 29.40 -27.62 7.14
N LYS A 135 30.62 -28.13 7.11
CA LYS A 135 31.61 -27.94 8.17
C LYS A 135 32.16 -26.51 8.23
N PHE A 136 32.22 -25.82 7.09
CA PHE A 136 32.77 -24.47 6.95
C PHE A 136 31.69 -23.37 6.86
N GLU A 137 30.42 -23.75 6.71
CA GLU A 137 29.29 -22.83 6.78
C GLU A 137 28.96 -22.42 8.22
N ARG A 138 28.73 -21.12 8.44
CA ARG A 138 28.32 -20.54 9.72
C ARG A 138 26.87 -20.09 9.64
#